data_AF-A0A2V8LDX3-F1
#
_entry.id   AF-A0A2V8LDX3-F1
#
_cell.length_a   1.000
_cell.length_b   1.000
_cell.length_c   1.000
_cell.angle_alpha   90.00
_cell.angle_beta   90.00
_cell.angle_gamma   90.00
#
_symmetry.space_group_name_H-M   'P 1'
#
loop_
_entity.id
_entity.type
_entity.pdbx_description
1 polymer ?
#
loop_
_entity_poly.entity_id
_entity_poly.type
_entity_poly.pdbx_seq_one_letter_code
_entity_poly.pdbx_strand_id
1 'polypeptide(L)'
;MSAATEAITNQARPRAISLRWIISAREDLIWFIGSVASSYLLLILYVTGILPLIPMVAGWAILIDAPHVFGTFSRTYFDKSEWKTRKRLMLGSLLFFVIGPTMVLLGAGFTFFFIAALWAYYHLVKQHYGFMVLYKKKNNDLAPIDNTLDRLLLMFAFNYPFVAFIANDPNAMARVPAILRGGVNAVATLLLIGTIVLGIGWVARQIQRAISREPLNVPKYLLLAAAIPMHWIALITPMPAKPIALVAILTIYHNLQYHRLIWFHNQKYGSPRRSPAESNKIATPERQRLSTLEGGEAASEDSRQKFGPAAFISRRLIFYIAFGILFGIVYQGPRQYLGYLNLHTGDSPAALSTPIQLGIAFLWGYAFIHYYLDSKIWRVRRDPAVGKALNIS
;
A
#
# COMPACT_ATOMS: atom_id res chain seq x y z
N MET A 1 25.96 -33.65 -38.29
CA MET A 1 25.11 -32.63 -37.65
C MET A 1 25.96 -31.90 -36.62
N SER A 2 26.19 -30.61 -36.82
CA SER A 2 27.14 -29.81 -36.03
C SER A 2 26.57 -29.47 -34.65
N ALA A 3 27.43 -29.39 -33.62
CA ALA A 3 27.11 -28.90 -32.28
C ALA A 3 26.42 -27.52 -32.24
N ALA A 4 26.44 -26.78 -33.36
CA ALA A 4 25.68 -25.54 -33.53
C ALA A 4 24.15 -25.77 -33.58
N THR A 5 23.67 -26.97 -33.93
CA THR A 5 22.23 -27.28 -33.98
C THR A 5 21.65 -27.58 -32.59
N GLU A 6 22.48 -27.99 -31.61
CA GLU A 6 22.06 -28.19 -30.21
C GLU A 6 21.93 -26.89 -29.41
N ALA A 7 22.55 -25.80 -29.86
CA ALA A 7 22.45 -24.50 -29.18
C ALA A 7 21.12 -23.77 -29.42
N ILE A 8 20.31 -24.22 -30.39
CA ILE A 8 19.03 -23.59 -30.75
C ILE A 8 17.83 -24.27 -30.06
N THR A 9 18.01 -25.48 -29.51
CA THR A 9 16.96 -26.24 -28.79
C THR A 9 16.87 -25.95 -27.30
N ASN A 10 17.65 -25.00 -26.77
CA ASN A 10 17.41 -24.40 -25.44
C ASN A 10 16.39 -23.26 -25.49
N GLN A 11 15.39 -23.36 -26.37
CA GLN A 11 14.10 -22.71 -26.11
C GLN A 11 13.52 -23.39 -24.87
N ALA A 12 13.82 -22.80 -23.72
CA ALA A 12 13.34 -23.21 -22.41
C ALA A 12 11.89 -23.65 -22.52
N ARG A 13 11.64 -24.96 -22.29
CA ARG A 13 10.28 -25.47 -22.08
C ARG A 13 9.57 -24.45 -21.19
N PRO A 14 8.41 -23.91 -21.58
CA PRO A 14 7.72 -22.94 -20.76
C PRO A 14 7.58 -23.55 -19.37
N ARG A 15 8.29 -22.97 -18.39
CA ARG A 15 8.18 -23.46 -17.01
C ARG A 15 6.71 -23.31 -16.65
N ALA A 16 6.08 -24.40 -16.23
CA ALA A 16 4.70 -24.39 -15.72
C ALA A 16 4.53 -23.40 -14.55
N ILE A 17 5.64 -22.95 -13.95
CA ILE A 17 5.71 -21.99 -12.86
C ILE A 17 6.49 -20.75 -13.31
N SER A 18 5.89 -19.57 -13.13
CA SER A 18 6.51 -18.28 -13.32
C SER A 18 6.89 -17.65 -11.98
N LEU A 19 8.18 -17.28 -11.85
CA LEU A 19 8.79 -16.76 -10.62
C LEU A 19 9.38 -15.36 -10.83
N ARG A 20 8.74 -14.53 -11.66
CA ARG A 20 9.22 -13.17 -11.89
C ARG A 20 8.70 -12.26 -10.78
N TRP A 21 9.57 -12.00 -9.81
CA TRP A 21 9.35 -11.12 -8.66
C TRP A 21 9.42 -9.63 -9.07
N ILE A 22 8.78 -8.75 -8.29
CA ILE A 22 8.77 -7.29 -8.45
C ILE A 22 10.19 -6.75 -8.22
N ILE A 23 10.80 -7.06 -7.07
CA ILE A 23 12.17 -6.68 -6.72
C ILE A 23 13.09 -7.90 -6.82
N SER A 24 12.88 -8.89 -5.95
CA SER A 24 13.61 -10.16 -5.92
C SER A 24 12.85 -11.17 -5.06
N ALA A 25 13.13 -12.47 -5.19
CA ALA A 25 12.42 -13.50 -4.41
C ALA A 25 12.46 -13.22 -2.90
N ARG A 26 13.65 -12.91 -2.36
CA ARG A 26 13.84 -12.63 -0.93
C ARG A 26 13.07 -11.39 -0.50
N GLU A 27 13.18 -10.30 -1.25
CA GLU A 27 12.54 -9.03 -0.90
C GLU A 27 11.02 -9.13 -0.99
N ASP A 28 10.50 -9.80 -2.02
CA ASP A 28 9.08 -10.03 -2.23
C ASP A 28 8.48 -10.95 -1.16
N LEU A 29 9.17 -12.04 -0.83
CA LEU A 29 8.73 -12.96 0.23
C LEU A 29 8.76 -12.33 1.61
N ILE A 30 9.76 -11.49 1.95
CA ILE A 30 9.83 -10.85 3.27
C ILE A 30 8.82 -9.70 3.37
N TRP A 31 8.84 -8.77 2.41
CA TRP A 31 8.16 -7.49 2.57
C TRP A 31 6.79 -7.41 1.92
N PHE A 32 6.57 -8.17 0.84
CA PHE A 32 5.31 -8.11 0.10
C PHE A 32 4.35 -9.22 0.49
N ILE A 33 4.85 -10.35 0.99
CA ILE A 33 4.05 -11.52 1.35
C ILE A 33 4.15 -11.78 2.86
N GLY A 34 5.35 -12.04 3.37
CA GLY A 34 5.62 -12.47 4.74
C GLY A 34 5.34 -11.41 5.79
N SER A 35 5.35 -10.12 5.41
CA SER A 35 4.98 -9.02 6.31
C SER A 35 3.52 -9.13 6.80
N VAL A 36 2.68 -9.98 6.20
CA VAL A 36 1.36 -10.33 6.75
C VAL A 36 1.43 -10.92 8.16
N ALA A 37 2.55 -11.55 8.52
CA ALA A 37 2.80 -12.06 9.86
C ALA A 37 2.71 -10.95 10.92
N SER A 38 3.03 -9.70 10.58
CA SER A 38 2.88 -8.56 11.49
C SER A 38 1.42 -8.28 11.84
N SER A 39 0.49 -8.41 10.87
CA SER A 39 -0.94 -8.28 11.11
C SER A 39 -1.47 -9.40 12.01
N TYR A 40 -1.07 -10.64 11.76
CA TYR A 40 -1.44 -11.76 12.64
C TYR A 40 -0.85 -11.62 14.04
N LEU A 41 0.39 -11.16 14.16
CA LEU A 41 1.03 -10.90 15.45
C LEU A 41 0.27 -9.83 16.23
N LEU A 42 -0.05 -8.68 15.63
CA LEU A 42 -0.84 -7.64 16.29
C LEU A 42 -2.23 -8.16 16.69
N LEU A 43 -2.89 -8.92 15.82
CA LEU A 43 -4.19 -9.53 16.13
C LEU A 43 -4.09 -10.45 17.34
N ILE A 44 -3.12 -11.36 17.37
CA ILE A 44 -2.94 -12.32 18.47
C ILE A 44 -2.62 -11.56 19.77
N LEU A 45 -1.65 -10.64 19.74
CA LEU A 45 -1.26 -9.87 20.92
C LEU A 45 -2.41 -9.04 21.48
N TYR A 46 -3.25 -8.48 20.61
CA TYR A 46 -4.41 -7.70 21.03
C TYR A 46 -5.53 -8.58 21.61
N VAL A 47 -5.92 -9.65 20.91
CA VAL A 47 -7.01 -10.55 21.33
C VAL A 47 -6.65 -11.33 22.60
N THR A 48 -5.38 -11.66 22.81
CA THR A 48 -4.90 -12.31 24.05
C THR A 48 -4.73 -11.33 25.22
N GLY A 49 -4.91 -10.02 25.00
CA GLY A 49 -4.78 -8.99 26.02
C GLY A 49 -3.33 -8.64 26.39
N ILE A 50 -2.33 -9.20 25.71
CA ILE A 50 -0.90 -8.92 25.94
C ILE A 50 -0.56 -7.48 25.54
N LEU A 51 -1.11 -7.00 24.42
CA LEU A 51 -0.88 -5.65 23.92
C LEU A 51 -2.15 -4.81 24.04
N PRO A 52 -2.21 -3.81 24.94
CA PRO A 52 -3.39 -2.96 25.08
C PRO A 52 -3.64 -2.09 23.83
N LEU A 53 -4.90 -1.66 23.64
CA LEU A 53 -5.33 -0.91 22.46
C LEU A 53 -4.50 0.36 22.21
N ILE A 54 -4.33 1.20 23.25
CA ILE A 54 -3.71 2.52 23.11
C ILE A 54 -2.24 2.40 22.69
N PRO A 55 -1.37 1.64 23.39
CA PRO A 55 0.00 1.41 22.94
C PRO A 55 0.09 0.80 21.53
N MET A 56 -0.79 -0.15 21.19
CA MET A 56 -0.83 -0.74 19.85
C MET A 56 -1.09 0.32 18.77
N VAL A 57 -2.19 1.06 18.92
CA VAL A 57 -2.65 2.03 17.92
C VAL A 57 -1.69 3.22 17.86
N ALA A 58 -1.20 3.71 19.00
CA ALA A 58 -0.24 4.81 19.03
C ALA A 58 1.10 4.42 18.41
N GLY A 59 1.64 3.24 18.79
CA GLY A 59 2.88 2.72 18.24
C GLY A 59 2.78 2.49 16.73
N TRP A 60 1.72 1.84 16.26
CA TRP A 60 1.46 1.67 14.83
C TRP A 60 1.30 3.02 14.11
N ALA A 61 0.49 3.93 14.64
CA ALA A 61 0.17 5.20 13.99
C ALA A 61 1.41 6.10 13.82
N ILE A 62 2.27 6.16 14.84
CA ILE A 62 3.46 7.03 14.84
C ILE A 62 4.64 6.37 14.13
N LEU A 63 4.88 5.08 14.35
CA LEU A 63 6.09 4.41 13.87
C LEU A 63 5.93 3.78 12.49
N ILE A 64 4.70 3.45 12.07
CA ILE A 64 4.45 2.67 10.85
C ILE A 64 3.57 3.47 9.87
N ASP A 65 2.40 3.93 10.28
CA ASP A 65 1.43 4.59 9.40
C ASP A 65 1.84 6.00 8.98
N ALA A 66 2.26 6.82 9.94
CA ALA A 66 2.69 8.17 9.62
C ALA A 66 3.91 8.21 8.68
N PRO A 67 4.97 7.41 8.90
CA PRO A 67 6.05 7.27 7.91
C PRO A 67 5.54 6.76 6.56
N HIS A 68 4.48 5.96 6.52
CA HIS A 68 3.90 5.44 5.27
C HIS A 68 3.25 6.56 4.46
N VAL A 69 2.40 7.36 5.10
CA VAL A 69 1.81 8.57 4.50
C VAL A 69 2.91 9.53 4.07
N PHE A 70 3.91 9.74 4.93
CA PHE A 70 5.08 10.57 4.64
C PHE A 70 5.82 10.13 3.37
N GLY A 71 5.90 8.82 3.11
CA GLY A 71 6.51 8.27 1.89
C GLY A 71 5.92 8.86 0.61
N THR A 72 4.61 9.09 0.56
CA THR A 72 3.95 9.77 -0.57
C THR A 72 4.37 11.22 -0.67
N PHE A 73 4.36 11.97 0.43
CA PHE A 73 4.75 13.39 0.44
C PHE A 73 6.22 13.55 0.06
N SER A 74 7.10 12.70 0.58
CA SER A 74 8.52 12.69 0.26
C SER A 74 8.79 12.40 -1.21
N ARG A 75 8.10 11.42 -1.80
CA ARG A 75 8.22 11.10 -3.23
C ARG A 75 7.62 12.16 -4.14
N THR A 76 6.65 12.94 -3.67
CA THR A 76 5.92 13.91 -4.49
C THR A 76 6.30 15.34 -4.16
N TYR A 77 5.76 15.91 -3.08
CA TYR A 77 5.95 17.30 -2.66
C TYR A 77 7.41 17.68 -2.44
N PHE A 78 8.23 16.75 -1.95
CA PHE A 78 9.64 17.03 -1.68
C PHE A 78 10.58 16.66 -2.83
N ASP A 79 10.07 16.02 -3.89
CA ASP A 79 10.84 15.72 -5.10
C ASP A 79 10.64 16.83 -6.14
N LYS A 80 11.68 17.64 -6.33
CA LYS A 80 11.67 18.78 -7.29
C LYS A 80 11.37 18.34 -8.73
N SER A 81 11.76 17.12 -9.11
CA SER A 81 11.52 16.59 -10.45
C SER A 81 10.05 16.19 -10.66
N GLU A 82 9.43 15.58 -9.64
CA GLU A 82 7.99 15.28 -9.64
C GLU A 82 7.16 16.55 -9.59
N TRP A 83 7.56 17.56 -8.79
CA TRP A 83 6.90 18.86 -8.77
C TRP A 83 6.85 19.51 -10.15
N LYS A 84 7.97 19.53 -10.88
CA LYS A 84 8.03 20.13 -12.23
C LYS A 84 7.11 19.42 -13.23
N THR A 85 7.00 18.09 -13.13
CA THR A 85 6.25 17.27 -14.10
C THR A 85 4.76 17.15 -13.75
N ARG A 86 4.40 17.18 -12.46
CA ARG A 86 3.04 16.91 -11.96
C ARG A 86 2.45 18.03 -11.12
N LYS A 87 2.97 19.27 -11.20
CA LYS A 87 2.53 20.44 -10.41
C LYS A 87 1.02 20.58 -10.25
N ARG A 88 0.26 20.47 -11.35
CA ARG A 88 -1.22 20.60 -11.34
C ARG A 88 -1.89 19.52 -10.49
N LEU A 89 -1.39 18.28 -10.54
CA LEU A 89 -1.90 17.17 -9.73
C LEU A 89 -1.69 17.44 -8.24
N MET A 90 -0.53 17.98 -7.90
CA MET A 90 -0.14 18.23 -6.50
C MET A 90 -0.94 19.40 -5.94
N LEU A 91 -0.95 20.54 -6.63
CA LEU A 91 -1.76 21.69 -6.21
C LEU A 91 -3.25 21.35 -6.13
N GLY A 92 -3.79 20.60 -7.09
CA GLY A 92 -5.18 20.17 -7.06
C GLY A 92 -5.51 19.26 -5.87
N SER A 93 -4.55 18.43 -5.43
CA SER A 93 -4.77 17.56 -4.27
C SER A 93 -4.87 18.33 -2.94
N LEU A 94 -4.32 19.54 -2.84
CA LEU A 94 -4.45 20.37 -1.63
C LEU A 94 -5.89 20.75 -1.31
N LEU A 95 -6.80 20.70 -2.31
CA LEU A 95 -8.23 20.93 -2.10
C LEU A 95 -8.85 19.95 -1.08
N PHE A 96 -8.27 18.76 -0.90
CA PHE A 96 -8.76 17.79 0.08
C PHE A 96 -8.69 18.29 1.53
N PHE A 97 -7.86 19.31 1.85
CA PHE A 97 -7.86 19.94 3.17
C PHE A 97 -9.13 20.76 3.46
N VAL A 98 -9.83 21.21 2.42
CA VAL A 98 -11.01 22.09 2.55
C VAL A 98 -12.31 21.29 2.48
N ILE A 99 -12.36 20.19 1.71
CA ILE A 99 -13.58 19.40 1.52
C ILE A 99 -14.20 18.94 2.85
N GLY A 100 -13.38 18.39 3.76
CA GLY A 100 -13.85 17.91 5.05
C GLY A 100 -14.46 19.01 5.93
N PRO A 101 -13.70 20.08 6.23
CA PRO A 101 -14.23 21.21 6.99
C PRO A 101 -15.50 21.81 6.38
N THR A 102 -15.56 21.98 5.05
CA THR A 102 -16.76 22.48 4.37
C THR A 102 -17.96 21.56 4.59
N MET A 103 -17.79 20.24 4.48
CA MET A 103 -18.89 19.30 4.75
C MET A 103 -19.35 19.36 6.21
N VAL A 104 -18.43 19.51 7.17
CA VAL A 104 -18.79 19.67 8.59
C VAL A 104 -19.58 20.95 8.83
N LEU A 105 -19.13 22.09 8.26
CA LEU A 105 -19.83 23.37 8.38
C LEU A 105 -21.23 23.37 7.75
N LEU A 106 -21.41 22.58 6.68
CA LEU A 106 -22.71 22.38 6.03
C LEU A 106 -23.61 21.33 6.73
N GLY A 107 -23.21 20.83 7.90
CA GLY A 107 -23.98 19.82 8.65
C GLY A 107 -23.86 18.39 8.11
N ALA A 108 -22.98 18.14 7.14
CA ALA A 108 -22.74 16.84 6.50
C ALA A 108 -21.54 16.08 7.08
N GLY A 109 -21.10 16.41 8.32
CA GLY A 109 -19.93 15.79 8.97
C GLY A 109 -20.03 14.27 9.09
N PHE A 110 -21.21 13.74 9.44
CA PHE A 110 -21.44 12.28 9.50
C PHE A 110 -21.19 11.61 8.15
N THR A 111 -21.77 12.16 7.07
CA THR A 111 -21.59 11.67 5.70
C THR A 111 -20.13 11.74 5.27
N PHE A 112 -19.42 12.83 5.63
CA PHE A 112 -17.99 12.96 5.37
C PHE A 112 -17.20 11.82 6.01
N PHE A 113 -17.35 11.58 7.32
CA PHE A 113 -16.61 10.53 8.02
C PHE A 113 -16.95 9.12 7.54
N PHE A 114 -18.21 8.88 7.16
CA PHE A 114 -18.64 7.63 6.53
C PHE A 114 -17.92 7.40 5.19
N ILE A 115 -17.92 8.39 4.30
CA ILE A 115 -17.22 8.31 2.99
C ILE A 115 -15.71 8.19 3.20
N ALA A 116 -15.14 8.90 4.18
CA ALA A 116 -13.72 8.83 4.51
C ALA A 116 -13.31 7.41 4.91
N ALA A 117 -14.10 6.74 5.76
CA ALA A 117 -13.86 5.37 6.17
C ALA A 117 -13.97 4.38 4.98
N LEU A 118 -14.97 4.54 4.12
CA LEU A 118 -15.10 3.73 2.90
C LEU A 118 -13.92 3.93 1.96
N TRP A 119 -13.45 5.17 1.77
CA TRP A 119 -12.30 5.44 0.92
C TRP A 119 -11.00 4.89 1.52
N ALA A 120 -10.81 4.99 2.84
CA ALA A 120 -9.67 4.37 3.51
C ALA A 120 -9.61 2.86 3.26
N TYR A 121 -10.74 2.16 3.42
CA TYR A 121 -10.81 0.73 3.13
C TYR A 121 -10.61 0.43 1.64
N TYR A 122 -11.23 1.20 0.75
CA TYR A 122 -11.02 1.07 -0.69
C TYR A 122 -9.55 1.25 -1.08
N HIS A 123 -8.85 2.21 -0.49
CA HIS A 123 -7.43 2.46 -0.72
C HIS A 123 -6.58 1.24 -0.35
N LEU A 124 -6.83 0.62 0.80
CA LEU A 124 -6.19 -0.63 1.24
C LEU A 124 -6.37 -1.75 0.21
N VAL A 125 -7.62 -2.01 -0.21
CA VAL A 125 -7.91 -3.03 -1.24
C VAL A 125 -7.23 -2.71 -2.57
N LYS A 126 -7.19 -1.43 -2.95
CA LYS A 126 -6.56 -0.97 -4.18
C LYS A 126 -5.04 -1.15 -4.18
N GLN A 127 -4.37 -1.08 -3.03
CA GLN A 127 -2.95 -1.40 -2.94
C GLN A 127 -2.69 -2.87 -3.27
N HIS A 128 -3.43 -3.80 -2.65
CA HIS A 128 -3.31 -5.23 -2.95
C HIS A 128 -3.62 -5.55 -4.42
N TYR A 129 -4.65 -4.90 -4.98
CA TYR A 129 -4.93 -4.97 -6.43
C TYR A 129 -3.76 -4.45 -7.27
N GLY A 130 -3.13 -3.34 -6.86
CA GLY A 130 -1.95 -2.77 -7.51
C GLY A 130 -0.79 -3.76 -7.57
N PHE A 131 -0.45 -4.39 -6.45
CA PHE A 131 0.61 -5.41 -6.40
C PHE A 131 0.28 -6.64 -7.24
N MET A 132 -0.98 -7.11 -7.20
CA MET A 132 -1.43 -8.20 -8.07
C MET A 132 -1.20 -7.85 -9.55
N VAL A 133 -1.56 -6.64 -9.98
CA VAL A 133 -1.34 -6.19 -11.36
C VAL A 133 0.15 -6.10 -11.70
N LEU A 134 1.01 -5.67 -10.78
CA LEU A 134 2.45 -5.64 -10.99
C LEU A 134 3.01 -7.05 -11.21
N TYR A 135 2.63 -8.02 -10.38
CA TYR A 135 3.00 -9.42 -10.59
C TYR A 135 2.47 -9.97 -11.91
N LYS A 136 1.23 -9.63 -12.28
CA LYS A 136 0.66 -10.05 -13.57
C LYS A 136 1.47 -9.52 -14.76
N LYS A 137 1.79 -8.22 -14.75
CA LYS A 137 2.64 -7.62 -15.78
C LYS A 137 4.04 -8.24 -15.84
N LYS A 138 4.67 -8.46 -14.68
CA LYS A 138 5.99 -9.09 -14.59
C LYS A 138 6.02 -10.50 -15.19
N ASN A 139 4.96 -11.25 -14.99
CA ASN A 139 4.86 -12.66 -15.39
C ASN A 139 4.11 -12.84 -16.73
N ASN A 140 3.78 -11.76 -17.43
CA ASN A 140 2.96 -11.77 -18.66
C ASN A 140 1.61 -12.51 -18.50
N ASP A 141 1.04 -12.48 -17.29
CA ASP A 141 -0.26 -13.09 -16.94
C ASP A 141 -1.38 -12.09 -17.23
N LEU A 142 -1.57 -11.75 -18.51
CA LEU A 142 -2.40 -10.62 -18.96
C LEU A 142 -3.60 -11.02 -19.83
N ALA A 143 -3.94 -12.30 -19.89
CA ALA A 143 -5.13 -12.76 -20.60
C ALA A 143 -6.40 -12.06 -20.07
N PRO A 144 -7.34 -11.60 -20.95
CA PRO A 144 -8.51 -10.83 -20.52
C PRO A 144 -9.39 -11.52 -19.50
N ILE A 145 -9.57 -12.84 -19.64
CA ILE A 145 -10.35 -13.66 -18.71
C ILE A 145 -9.68 -13.70 -17.32
N ASP A 146 -8.38 -13.97 -17.26
CA ASP A 146 -7.63 -14.02 -16.00
C ASP A 146 -7.57 -12.63 -15.33
N ASN A 147 -7.44 -11.56 -16.11
CA ASN A 147 -7.51 -10.18 -15.59
C ASN A 147 -8.87 -9.86 -14.97
N THR A 148 -9.95 -10.26 -15.62
CA THR A 148 -11.31 -9.99 -15.16
C THR A 148 -11.63 -10.81 -13.92
N LEU A 149 -11.31 -12.11 -13.96
CA LEU A 149 -11.54 -13.04 -12.87
C LEU A 149 -10.73 -12.68 -11.62
N ASP A 150 -9.42 -12.44 -11.76
CA ASP A 150 -8.56 -12.00 -10.64
C ASP A 150 -9.05 -10.68 -10.03
N ARG A 151 -9.47 -9.72 -10.87
CA ARG A 151 -10.00 -8.43 -10.41
C ARG A 151 -11.30 -8.61 -9.63
N LEU A 152 -12.26 -9.35 -10.18
CA LEU A 152 -13.56 -9.56 -9.54
C LEU A 152 -13.41 -10.35 -8.25
N LEU A 153 -12.65 -11.45 -8.27
CA LEU A 153 -12.39 -12.25 -7.07
C LEU A 153 -11.77 -11.38 -5.97
N LEU A 154 -10.74 -10.59 -6.28
CA LEU A 154 -10.12 -9.71 -5.29
C LEU A 154 -11.13 -8.69 -4.73
N MET A 155 -11.91 -8.03 -5.60
CA MET A 155 -12.89 -7.05 -5.11
C MET A 155 -13.96 -7.69 -4.21
N PHE A 156 -14.50 -8.84 -4.58
CA PHE A 156 -15.51 -9.54 -3.77
C PHE A 156 -14.90 -10.09 -2.47
N ALA A 157 -13.76 -10.78 -2.56
CA ALA A 157 -13.12 -11.43 -1.42
C ALA A 157 -12.64 -10.44 -0.35
N PHE A 158 -12.25 -9.21 -0.72
CA PHE A 158 -11.94 -8.18 0.27
C PHE A 158 -13.20 -7.49 0.80
N ASN A 159 -14.16 -7.13 -0.06
CA ASN A 159 -15.31 -6.35 0.40
C ASN A 159 -16.32 -7.19 1.21
N TYR A 160 -16.45 -8.50 0.97
CA TYR A 160 -17.32 -9.36 1.76
C TYR A 160 -17.05 -9.27 3.28
N PRO A 161 -15.85 -9.62 3.79
CA PRO A 161 -15.62 -9.62 5.24
C PRO A 161 -15.76 -8.22 5.84
N PHE A 162 -15.54 -7.15 5.08
CA PHE A 162 -15.71 -5.78 5.54
C PHE A 162 -17.19 -5.41 5.72
N VAL A 163 -18.03 -5.72 4.73
CA VAL A 163 -19.48 -5.47 4.85
C VAL A 163 -20.11 -6.42 5.86
N ALA A 164 -19.64 -7.67 5.94
CA ALA A 164 -20.07 -8.62 6.97
C ALA A 164 -19.68 -8.14 8.38
N PHE A 165 -18.50 -7.54 8.56
CA PHE A 165 -18.14 -6.89 9.81
C PHE A 165 -19.12 -5.76 10.16
N ILE A 166 -19.44 -4.87 9.21
CA ILE A 166 -20.41 -3.79 9.43
C ILE A 166 -21.79 -4.35 9.81
N ALA A 167 -22.21 -5.43 9.14
CA ALA A 167 -23.49 -6.08 9.38
C ALA A 167 -23.62 -6.68 10.79
N ASN A 168 -22.51 -7.20 11.35
CA ASN A 168 -22.51 -7.98 12.59
C ASN A 168 -21.96 -7.20 13.80
N ASP A 169 -21.46 -5.98 13.62
CA ASP A 169 -20.92 -5.15 14.70
C ASP A 169 -21.78 -3.89 14.92
N PRO A 170 -22.44 -3.73 16.08
CA PRO A 170 -23.29 -2.57 16.35
C PRO A 170 -22.57 -1.23 16.25
N ASN A 171 -21.30 -1.15 16.68
CA ASN A 171 -20.52 0.09 16.63
C ASN A 171 -20.15 0.45 15.19
N ALA A 172 -19.92 -0.55 14.34
CA ALA A 172 -19.71 -0.36 12.90
C ALA A 172 -21.02 0.05 12.21
N MET A 173 -22.14 -0.60 12.51
CA MET A 173 -23.45 -0.27 11.94
C MET A 173 -23.91 1.14 12.32
N ALA A 174 -23.59 1.62 13.53
CA ALA A 174 -23.87 2.98 13.98
C ALA A 174 -23.21 4.05 13.09
N ARG A 175 -22.09 3.72 12.44
CA ARG A 175 -21.36 4.60 11.51
C ARG A 175 -21.95 4.62 10.09
N VAL A 176 -22.95 3.80 9.80
CA VAL A 176 -23.64 3.75 8.51
C VAL A 176 -24.84 4.71 8.52
N PRO A 177 -25.04 5.54 7.45
CA PRO A 177 -26.23 6.36 7.30
C PRO A 177 -27.51 5.54 7.40
N ALA A 178 -28.52 6.04 8.13
CA ALA A 178 -29.75 5.30 8.44
C ALA A 178 -30.43 4.70 7.20
N ILE A 179 -30.47 5.48 6.10
CA ILE A 179 -31.06 5.06 4.82
C ILE A 179 -30.38 3.82 4.19
N LEU A 180 -29.13 3.55 4.51
CA LEU A 180 -28.37 2.42 3.96
C LEU A 180 -28.40 1.17 4.86
N ARG A 181 -28.75 1.31 6.14
CA ARG A 181 -28.64 0.24 7.15
C ARG A 181 -29.42 -1.03 6.77
N GLY A 182 -30.64 -0.87 6.26
CA GLY A 182 -31.48 -2.00 5.83
C GLY A 182 -30.89 -2.83 4.69
N GLY A 183 -30.04 -2.23 3.85
CA GLY A 183 -29.41 -2.90 2.71
C GLY A 183 -28.11 -3.63 3.03
N VAL A 184 -27.47 -3.36 4.18
CA VAL A 184 -26.13 -3.87 4.49
C VAL A 184 -26.07 -5.40 4.47
N ASN A 185 -27.06 -6.07 5.07
CA ASN A 185 -27.13 -7.54 5.09
C ASN A 185 -27.29 -8.14 3.68
N ALA A 186 -28.15 -7.54 2.84
CA ALA A 186 -28.32 -8.00 1.47
C ALA A 186 -27.02 -7.85 0.65
N VAL A 187 -26.32 -6.72 0.81
CA VAL A 187 -25.01 -6.50 0.17
C VAL A 187 -23.98 -7.51 0.67
N ALA A 188 -23.93 -7.81 1.96
CA ALA A 188 -23.03 -8.83 2.52
C ALA A 188 -23.30 -10.21 1.89
N THR A 189 -24.56 -10.63 1.80
CA THR A 189 -24.95 -11.90 1.18
C THR A 189 -24.58 -11.96 -0.31
N LEU A 190 -24.84 -10.91 -1.07
CA LEU A 190 -24.44 -10.85 -2.48
C LEU A 190 -22.92 -10.91 -2.67
N LEU A 191 -22.16 -10.23 -1.80
CA LEU A 191 -20.70 -10.30 -1.79
C LEU A 191 -20.19 -11.70 -1.42
N LEU A 192 -20.85 -12.40 -0.49
CA LEU A 192 -20.50 -13.78 -0.13
C LEU A 192 -20.72 -14.73 -1.30
N ILE A 193 -21.93 -14.72 -1.87
CA ILE A 193 -22.29 -15.55 -3.04
C ILE A 193 -21.32 -15.28 -4.18
N GLY A 194 -21.08 -14.01 -4.51
CA GLY A 194 -20.12 -13.62 -5.53
C GLY A 194 -18.71 -14.10 -5.24
N THR A 195 -18.24 -14.01 -3.98
CA THR A 195 -16.92 -14.53 -3.60
C THR A 195 -16.81 -16.04 -3.79
N ILE A 196 -17.83 -16.80 -3.40
CA ILE A 196 -17.85 -18.27 -3.56
C ILE A 196 -17.85 -18.65 -5.05
N VAL A 197 -18.75 -18.06 -5.84
CA VAL A 197 -18.87 -18.35 -7.29
C VAL A 197 -17.57 -17.97 -8.02
N LEU A 198 -17.03 -16.77 -7.77
CA LEU A 198 -15.78 -16.33 -8.37
C LEU A 198 -14.59 -17.16 -7.89
N GLY A 199 -14.59 -17.61 -6.63
CA GLY A 199 -13.57 -18.48 -6.06
C GLY A 199 -13.54 -19.84 -6.73
N ILE A 200 -14.69 -20.49 -6.90
CA ILE A 200 -14.83 -21.76 -7.63
C ILE A 200 -14.37 -21.58 -9.08
N GLY A 201 -14.85 -20.53 -9.76
CA GLY A 201 -14.44 -20.23 -11.13
C GLY A 201 -12.93 -19.97 -11.26
N TRP A 202 -12.34 -19.28 -10.28
CA TRP A 202 -10.91 -19.02 -10.24
C TRP A 202 -10.08 -20.29 -10.04
N VAL A 203 -10.48 -21.17 -9.12
CA VAL A 203 -9.82 -22.46 -8.89
C VAL A 203 -9.93 -23.34 -10.14
N ALA A 204 -11.11 -23.46 -10.73
CA ALA A 204 -11.32 -24.19 -11.98
C ALA A 204 -10.41 -23.65 -13.10
N ARG A 205 -10.31 -22.33 -13.23
CA ARG A 205 -9.38 -21.68 -14.17
C ARG A 205 -7.93 -22.01 -13.85
N GLN A 206 -7.49 -21.98 -12.58
CA GLN A 206 -6.10 -22.31 -12.25
C GLN A 206 -5.78 -23.79 -12.51
N ILE A 207 -6.71 -24.70 -12.26
CA ILE A 207 -6.58 -26.13 -12.59
C ILE A 207 -6.49 -26.31 -14.10
N GLN A 208 -7.37 -25.67 -14.88
CA GLN A 208 -7.31 -25.69 -16.34
C GLN A 208 -5.93 -25.23 -16.83
N ARG A 209 -5.44 -24.10 -16.32
CA ARG A 209 -4.12 -23.56 -16.69
C ARG A 209 -2.98 -24.52 -16.34
N ALA A 210 -3.06 -25.17 -15.18
CA ALA A 210 -2.09 -26.19 -14.77
C ALA A 210 -2.09 -27.41 -15.72
N ILE A 211 -3.27 -27.93 -16.07
CA ILE A 211 -3.43 -29.05 -17.01
C ILE A 211 -2.93 -28.67 -18.41
N SER A 212 -3.27 -27.47 -18.88
CA SER A 212 -2.82 -26.91 -20.16
C SER A 212 -1.34 -26.48 -20.16
N ARG A 213 -0.62 -26.66 -19.05
CA ARG A 213 0.79 -26.26 -18.86
C ARG A 213 1.04 -24.77 -19.13
N GLU A 214 0.03 -23.95 -18.91
CA GLU A 214 0.19 -22.50 -18.92
C GLU A 214 1.01 -22.05 -17.69
N PRO A 215 1.83 -21.00 -17.80
CA PRO A 215 2.66 -20.53 -16.71
C PRO A 215 1.83 -19.97 -15.55
N LEU A 216 1.93 -20.60 -14.39
CA LEU A 216 1.26 -20.22 -13.16
C LEU A 216 2.04 -19.11 -12.41
N ASN A 217 1.36 -18.04 -12.03
CA ASN A 217 1.98 -16.87 -11.40
C ASN A 217 2.07 -17.03 -9.89
N VAL A 218 3.12 -17.70 -9.41
CA VAL A 218 3.30 -18.01 -7.98
C VAL A 218 3.38 -16.76 -7.09
N PRO A 219 4.15 -15.70 -7.44
CA PRO A 219 4.17 -14.48 -6.63
C PRO A 219 2.78 -13.86 -6.43
N LYS A 220 1.93 -13.89 -7.47
CA LYS A 220 0.52 -13.45 -7.38
C LYS A 220 -0.26 -14.31 -6.39
N TYR A 221 -0.15 -15.64 -6.48
CA TYR A 221 -0.89 -16.54 -5.60
C TYR A 221 -0.48 -16.39 -4.13
N LEU A 222 0.82 -16.27 -3.87
CA LEU A 222 1.32 -16.04 -2.51
C LEU A 222 0.82 -14.71 -1.93
N LEU A 223 0.79 -13.65 -2.74
CA LEU A 223 0.21 -12.37 -2.33
C LEU A 223 -1.27 -12.51 -1.95
N LEU A 224 -2.07 -13.19 -2.79
CA LEU A 224 -3.50 -13.40 -2.53
C LEU A 224 -3.74 -14.30 -1.31
N ALA A 225 -2.97 -15.37 -1.18
CA ALA A 225 -3.02 -16.31 -0.05
C ALA A 225 -2.58 -15.68 1.26
N ALA A 226 -1.70 -14.67 1.23
CA ALA A 226 -1.39 -13.86 2.40
C ALA A 226 -2.52 -12.87 2.70
N ALA A 227 -2.91 -12.05 1.72
CA ALA A 227 -3.75 -10.89 1.97
C ALA A 227 -5.22 -11.23 2.22
N ILE A 228 -5.82 -12.14 1.44
CA ILE A 228 -7.26 -12.46 1.55
C ILE A 228 -7.59 -13.10 2.90
N PRO A 229 -6.92 -14.20 3.32
CA PRO A 229 -7.23 -14.84 4.60
C PRO A 229 -7.00 -13.91 5.80
N MET A 230 -5.95 -13.08 5.77
CA MET A 230 -5.69 -12.14 6.87
C MET A 230 -6.84 -11.16 7.07
N HIS A 231 -7.39 -10.61 5.98
CA HIS A 231 -8.54 -9.71 6.05
C HIS A 231 -9.78 -10.41 6.58
N TRP A 232 -10.05 -11.64 6.12
CA TRP A 232 -11.17 -12.44 6.61
C TRP A 232 -11.04 -12.73 8.10
N ILE A 233 -9.89 -13.25 8.52
CA ILE A 233 -9.62 -13.59 9.91
C ILE A 233 -9.76 -12.35 10.79
N ALA A 234 -9.05 -11.27 10.50
CA ALA A 234 -9.11 -10.06 11.31
C ALA A 234 -10.53 -9.46 11.40
N LEU A 235 -11.26 -9.39 10.29
CA LEU A 235 -12.61 -8.80 10.25
C LEU A 235 -13.69 -9.70 10.87
N ILE A 236 -13.50 -11.02 10.92
CA ILE A 236 -14.47 -11.96 11.50
C ILE A 236 -14.17 -12.22 12.98
N THR A 237 -12.90 -12.20 13.40
CA THR A 237 -12.51 -12.40 14.81
C THR A 237 -13.20 -11.38 15.72
N PRO A 238 -13.94 -11.83 16.76
CA PRO A 238 -14.46 -10.95 17.81
C PRO A 238 -13.31 -10.34 18.63
N MET A 239 -13.37 -9.04 18.90
CA MET A 239 -12.39 -8.33 19.72
C MET A 239 -12.99 -7.06 20.31
N PRO A 240 -12.49 -6.56 21.45
CA PRO A 240 -12.89 -5.26 21.98
C PRO A 240 -12.50 -4.13 21.04
N ALA A 241 -13.22 -2.99 21.10
CA ALA A 241 -12.94 -1.77 20.32
C ALA A 241 -12.58 -2.01 18.83
N LYS A 242 -13.23 -3.03 18.23
CA LYS A 242 -12.88 -3.61 16.93
C LYS A 242 -12.69 -2.59 15.80
N PRO A 243 -13.55 -1.56 15.61
CA PRO A 243 -13.37 -0.60 14.53
C PRO A 243 -12.02 0.14 14.58
N ILE A 244 -11.47 0.39 15.77
CA ILE A 244 -10.19 1.10 15.93
C ILE A 244 -9.02 0.13 15.84
N ALA A 245 -9.11 -1.02 16.52
CA ALA A 245 -8.08 -2.06 16.48
C ALA A 245 -7.81 -2.57 15.05
N LEU A 246 -8.87 -2.74 14.25
CA LEU A 246 -8.78 -3.18 12.86
C LEU A 246 -7.96 -2.24 11.99
N VAL A 247 -7.98 -0.93 12.26
CA VAL A 247 -7.17 0.02 11.47
C VAL A 247 -5.70 -0.37 11.57
N ALA A 248 -5.17 -0.57 12.78
CA ALA A 248 -3.78 -0.96 12.96
C ALA A 248 -3.48 -2.37 12.44
N ILE A 249 -4.34 -3.35 12.75
CA ILE A 249 -4.14 -4.76 12.38
C ILE A 249 -4.14 -4.95 10.87
N LEU A 250 -5.11 -4.37 10.15
CA LEU A 250 -5.22 -4.56 8.70
C LEU A 250 -4.16 -3.78 7.94
N THR A 251 -3.78 -2.59 8.43
CA THR A 251 -2.90 -1.71 7.64
C THR A 251 -1.43 -1.90 7.92
N ILE A 252 -0.98 -2.48 9.05
CA ILE A 252 0.46 -2.68 9.30
C ILE A 252 1.16 -3.44 8.14
N TYR A 253 0.54 -4.52 7.66
CA TYR A 253 1.01 -5.26 6.50
C TYR A 253 1.10 -4.36 5.26
N HIS A 254 0.04 -3.62 4.97
CA HIS A 254 -0.03 -2.65 3.87
C HIS A 254 1.06 -1.56 3.98
N ASN A 255 1.28 -1.01 5.17
CA ASN A 255 2.28 0.03 5.40
C ASN A 255 3.68 -0.52 5.12
N LEU A 256 4.00 -1.73 5.60
CA LEU A 256 5.30 -2.38 5.37
C LEU A 256 5.56 -2.68 3.90
N GLN A 257 4.56 -3.16 3.15
CA GLN A 257 4.67 -3.35 1.70
C GLN A 257 5.06 -2.04 0.99
N TYR A 258 4.39 -0.96 1.35
CA TYR A 258 4.62 0.35 0.76
C TYR A 258 5.96 0.95 1.15
N HIS A 259 6.36 0.83 2.42
CA HIS A 259 7.68 1.25 2.88
C HIS A 259 8.79 0.63 2.04
N ARG A 260 8.67 -0.67 1.77
CA ARG A 260 9.65 -1.37 0.95
C ARG A 260 9.66 -0.88 -0.50
N LEU A 261 8.48 -0.63 -1.06
CA LEU A 261 8.32 -0.12 -2.42
C LEU A 261 8.89 1.30 -2.56
N ILE A 262 8.64 2.18 -1.59
CA ILE A 262 9.22 3.53 -1.52
C ILE A 262 10.74 3.44 -1.41
N TRP A 263 11.26 2.60 -0.51
CA TRP A 263 12.70 2.42 -0.37
C TRP A 263 13.38 1.95 -1.67
N PHE A 264 12.72 1.03 -2.40
CA PHE A 264 13.17 0.59 -3.73
C PHE A 264 13.17 1.75 -4.73
N HIS A 265 12.10 2.54 -4.78
CA HIS A 265 12.01 3.70 -5.67
C HIS A 265 13.08 4.76 -5.35
N ASN A 266 13.35 4.99 -4.08
CA ASN A 266 14.28 6.00 -3.58
C ASN A 266 15.75 5.69 -3.91
N GLN A 267 16.07 4.48 -4.36
CA GLN A 267 17.41 4.14 -4.87
C GLN A 267 17.83 5.03 -6.05
N LYS A 268 16.87 5.66 -6.75
CA LYS A 268 17.15 6.66 -7.80
C LYS A 268 17.95 7.88 -7.31
N TYR A 269 17.95 8.15 -6.00
CA TYR A 269 18.71 9.24 -5.38
C TYR A 269 20.16 8.83 -4.99
N GLY A 270 20.50 7.54 -5.08
CA GLY A 270 21.71 6.97 -4.48
C GLY A 270 22.93 6.87 -5.40
N SER A 271 22.75 6.72 -6.73
CA SER A 271 23.81 6.70 -7.76
C SER A 271 23.21 6.54 -9.17
N PRO A 272 23.87 7.03 -10.23
CA PRO A 272 23.57 6.55 -11.59
C PRO A 272 23.91 5.06 -11.66
N ARG A 273 22.99 4.22 -12.17
CA ARG A 273 23.33 2.83 -12.52
C ARG A 273 24.55 2.88 -13.43
N ARG A 274 25.72 2.45 -12.95
CA ARG A 274 26.89 2.25 -13.81
C ARG A 274 26.49 1.28 -14.91
N SER A 275 26.70 1.70 -16.15
CA SER A 275 26.63 0.82 -17.32
C SER A 275 27.55 -0.38 -17.07
N PRO A 276 27.15 -1.61 -17.43
CA PRO A 276 28.03 -2.79 -17.38
C PRO A 276 29.36 -2.60 -18.13
N ALA A 277 29.47 -1.58 -19.00
CA ALA A 277 30.68 -1.30 -19.77
C ALA A 277 31.83 -0.62 -18.97
N GLU A 278 31.56 -0.07 -17.78
CA GLU A 278 32.57 0.68 -17.00
C GLU A 278 33.31 -0.14 -15.94
N SER A 279 32.92 -1.40 -15.70
CA SER A 279 33.50 -2.23 -14.63
C SER A 279 34.88 -2.81 -14.95
N ASN A 280 35.45 -2.58 -16.14
CA ASN A 280 36.68 -3.23 -16.61
C ASN A 280 37.96 -2.39 -16.47
N LYS A 281 37.94 -1.23 -15.79
CA LYS A 281 39.18 -0.50 -15.51
C LYS A 281 39.68 -0.81 -14.10
N ILE A 282 40.73 -1.63 -14.02
CA ILE A 282 41.47 -1.92 -12.79
C ILE A 282 42.11 -0.61 -12.31
N ALA A 283 41.49 0.04 -11.33
CA ALA A 283 42.07 1.18 -10.63
C ALA A 283 42.65 0.72 -9.30
N THR A 284 43.83 1.24 -8.94
CA THR A 284 44.50 0.96 -7.66
C THR A 284 43.61 1.33 -6.46
N PRO A 285 43.68 0.59 -5.33
CA PRO A 285 42.75 0.76 -4.19
C PRO A 285 42.67 2.17 -3.62
N GLU A 286 43.77 2.93 -3.71
CA GLU A 286 43.90 4.29 -3.17
C GLU A 286 43.27 5.35 -4.08
N ARG A 287 43.44 5.25 -5.41
CA ARG A 287 42.70 6.06 -6.39
C ARG A 287 41.20 5.75 -6.38
N GLN A 288 40.83 4.51 -6.11
CA GLN A 288 39.44 4.13 -5.94
C GLN A 288 38.82 4.82 -4.71
N ARG A 289 39.55 4.92 -3.58
CA ARG A 289 39.06 5.64 -2.39
C ARG A 289 38.90 7.15 -2.61
N LEU A 290 39.91 7.83 -3.16
CA LEU A 290 39.80 9.28 -3.43
C LEU A 290 38.70 9.60 -4.45
N SER A 291 38.63 8.85 -5.56
CA SER A 291 37.57 9.03 -6.56
C SER A 291 36.17 8.67 -6.04
N THR A 292 36.04 7.74 -5.08
CA THR A 292 34.75 7.45 -4.44
C THR A 292 34.30 8.54 -3.47
N LEU A 293 35.23 9.25 -2.85
CA LEU A 293 34.91 10.36 -1.93
C LEU A 293 34.52 11.62 -2.74
N GLU A 294 35.36 12.03 -3.69
CA GLU A 294 35.08 13.18 -4.57
C GLU A 294 33.86 12.92 -5.48
N GLY A 295 33.77 11.72 -6.06
CA GLY A 295 32.62 11.31 -6.87
C GLY A 295 31.34 11.13 -6.04
N GLY A 296 31.47 10.80 -4.75
CA GLY A 296 30.36 10.65 -3.82
C GLY A 296 29.73 11.99 -3.43
N GLU A 297 30.57 13.01 -3.22
CA GLU A 297 30.13 14.38 -2.93
C GLU A 297 29.50 15.05 -4.16
N ALA A 298 30.17 15.00 -5.31
CA ALA A 298 29.65 15.57 -6.56
C ALA A 298 28.32 14.90 -7.00
N ALA A 299 28.21 13.57 -6.91
CA ALA A 299 26.95 12.87 -7.20
C ALA A 299 25.85 13.19 -6.18
N SER A 300 26.22 13.52 -4.93
CA SER A 300 25.26 13.96 -3.92
C SER A 300 24.74 15.36 -4.19
N GLU A 301 25.59 16.27 -4.67
CA GLU A 301 25.21 17.63 -5.06
C GLU A 301 24.33 17.62 -6.31
N ASP A 302 24.69 16.87 -7.35
CA ASP A 302 23.86 16.71 -8.55
C ASP A 302 22.48 16.13 -8.22
N SER A 303 22.43 15.10 -7.36
CA SER A 303 21.17 14.52 -6.90
C SER A 303 20.32 15.52 -6.10
N ARG A 304 20.93 16.34 -5.23
CA ARG A 304 20.22 17.39 -4.49
C ARG A 304 19.72 18.51 -5.40
N GLN A 305 20.49 18.93 -6.40
CA GLN A 305 20.06 19.94 -7.35
C GLN A 305 18.87 19.46 -8.20
N LYS A 306 18.91 18.18 -8.60
CA LYS A 306 17.90 17.55 -9.45
C LYS A 306 16.60 17.22 -8.71
N PHE A 307 16.71 16.59 -7.55
CA PHE A 307 15.56 16.05 -6.81
C PHE A 307 15.17 16.87 -5.58
N GLY A 308 15.98 17.83 -5.14
CA GLY A 308 15.67 18.70 -4.02
C GLY A 308 15.72 17.98 -2.65
N PRO A 309 14.88 18.40 -1.67
CA PRO A 309 14.87 17.83 -0.32
C PRO A 309 14.68 16.32 -0.27
N ALA A 310 13.95 15.73 -1.23
CA ALA A 310 13.79 14.27 -1.32
C ALA A 310 15.12 13.52 -1.38
N ALA A 311 16.12 14.02 -2.12
CA ALA A 311 17.43 13.35 -2.18
C ALA A 311 18.20 13.38 -0.85
N PHE A 312 17.96 14.39 0.00
CA PHE A 312 18.55 14.44 1.34
C PHE A 312 17.83 13.49 2.30
N ILE A 313 16.50 13.55 2.32
CA ILE A 313 15.66 12.82 3.27
C ILE A 313 15.61 11.33 2.92
N SER A 314 15.35 11.00 1.66
CA SER A 314 15.00 9.64 1.23
C SER A 314 16.19 8.77 0.86
N ARG A 315 17.39 9.34 0.74
CA ARG A 315 18.60 8.57 0.42
C ARG A 315 19.11 7.76 1.62
N ARG A 316 18.94 8.27 2.84
CA ARG A 316 19.38 7.60 4.07
C ARG A 316 18.18 7.10 4.85
N LEU A 317 18.14 5.79 5.13
CA LEU A 317 17.02 5.16 5.83
C LEU A 317 16.73 5.83 7.18
N ILE A 318 17.78 6.19 7.93
CA ILE A 318 17.66 6.85 9.23
C ILE A 318 16.94 8.21 9.11
N PHE A 319 17.28 9.02 8.11
CA PHE A 319 16.61 10.29 7.89
C PHE A 319 15.18 10.09 7.44
N TYR A 320 14.92 9.16 6.53
CA TYR A 320 13.56 8.83 6.12
C TYR A 320 12.67 8.43 7.30
N ILE A 321 13.16 7.57 8.20
CA ILE A 321 12.45 7.16 9.40
C ILE A 321 12.27 8.34 10.36
N ALA A 322 13.33 9.10 10.65
CA ALA A 322 13.27 10.23 11.57
C ALA A 322 12.28 11.31 11.12
N PHE A 323 12.33 11.71 9.85
CA PHE A 323 11.36 12.65 9.28
C PHE A 323 9.95 12.07 9.20
N GLY A 324 9.81 10.76 8.95
CA GLY A 324 8.53 10.08 9.01
C GLY A 324 7.90 10.10 10.41
N ILE A 325 8.70 9.87 11.46
CA ILE A 325 8.25 9.94 12.86
C ILE A 325 7.92 11.38 13.24
N LEU A 326 8.77 12.35 12.86
CA LEU A 326 8.49 13.77 13.10
C LEU A 326 7.19 14.20 12.43
N PHE A 327 6.99 13.79 11.17
CA PHE A 327 5.72 13.98 10.48
C PHE A 327 4.57 13.30 11.25
N GLY A 328 4.78 12.10 11.79
CA GLY A 328 3.80 11.42 12.62
C GLY A 328 3.42 12.15 13.90
N ILE A 329 4.37 12.77 14.58
CA ILE A 329 4.09 13.61 15.75
C ILE A 329 3.21 14.81 15.34
N VAL A 330 3.49 15.45 14.19
CA VAL A 330 2.71 16.59 13.69
C VAL A 330 1.35 16.19 13.12
N TYR A 331 1.25 15.03 12.47
CA TYR A 331 0.06 14.54 11.79
C TYR A 331 -0.89 13.81 12.76
N GLN A 332 -0.35 12.87 13.54
CA GLN A 332 -1.11 12.06 14.48
C GLN A 332 -1.18 12.68 15.86
N GLY A 333 -0.19 13.47 16.32
CA GLY A 333 -0.21 14.10 17.63
C GLY A 333 -1.45 14.97 17.86
N PRO A 334 -1.82 15.89 16.96
CA PRO A 334 -3.07 16.64 17.06
C PRO A 334 -4.31 15.77 16.94
N ARG A 335 -4.33 14.72 16.10
CA ARG A 335 -5.47 13.79 16.01
C ARG A 335 -5.67 13.01 17.29
N GLN A 336 -4.57 12.56 17.88
CA GLN A 336 -4.55 11.89 19.16
C GLN A 336 -4.96 12.88 20.23
N TYR A 337 -4.38 14.08 20.35
CA TYR A 337 -4.77 15.08 21.34
C TYR A 337 -6.24 15.51 21.24
N LEU A 338 -6.72 15.81 20.02
CA LEU A 338 -8.12 16.17 19.75
C LEU A 338 -9.09 14.99 19.92
N GLY A 339 -8.59 13.74 19.82
CA GLY A 339 -9.37 12.50 19.95
C GLY A 339 -9.09 11.69 21.22
N TYR A 340 -8.20 12.15 22.11
CA TYR A 340 -7.64 11.36 23.22
C TYR A 340 -8.71 11.06 24.29
N LEU A 341 -9.80 11.82 24.28
CA LEU A 341 -10.97 11.59 25.12
C LEU A 341 -11.90 10.47 24.58
N ASN A 342 -11.77 10.05 23.30
CA ASN A 342 -12.71 9.11 22.64
C ASN A 342 -12.10 7.79 22.14
N LEU A 343 -10.78 7.60 22.22
CA LEU A 343 -10.17 6.27 21.95
C LEU A 343 -10.70 5.19 22.92
N HIS A 344 -11.28 5.59 24.06
CA HIS A 344 -11.92 4.71 25.04
C HIS A 344 -13.33 4.25 24.66
N THR A 345 -14.07 5.00 23.81
CA THR A 345 -15.51 4.75 23.62
C THR A 345 -15.85 4.09 22.29
N GLY A 346 -14.95 4.14 21.28
CA GLY A 346 -15.24 3.55 19.97
C GLY A 346 -16.30 4.32 19.18
N ASP A 347 -16.68 5.52 19.63
CA ASP A 347 -17.70 6.36 18.99
C ASP A 347 -17.26 6.87 17.61
N SER A 348 -18.25 7.23 16.80
CA SER A 348 -18.01 7.90 15.51
C SER A 348 -17.43 9.30 15.74
N PRO A 349 -16.43 9.75 14.96
CA PRO A 349 -15.97 11.14 15.00
C PRO A 349 -17.10 12.17 14.77
N ALA A 350 -18.20 11.76 14.15
CA ALA A 350 -19.38 12.59 13.95
C ALA A 350 -20.16 12.92 15.24
N ALA A 351 -19.90 12.22 16.34
CA ALA A 351 -20.49 12.49 17.66
C ALA A 351 -19.71 13.57 18.46
N LEU A 352 -18.58 14.05 17.94
CA LEU A 352 -17.71 15.02 18.61
C LEU A 352 -18.25 16.46 18.44
N SER A 353 -17.74 17.39 19.26
CA SER A 353 -18.06 18.81 19.10
C SER A 353 -17.61 19.34 17.72
N THR A 354 -18.32 20.32 17.18
CA THR A 354 -18.03 20.89 15.84
C THR A 354 -16.56 21.32 15.67
N PRO A 355 -15.91 22.01 16.64
CA PRO A 355 -14.49 22.36 16.51
C PRO A 355 -13.57 21.13 16.37
N ILE A 356 -13.84 20.06 17.10
CA ILE A 356 -13.07 18.82 17.02
C ILE A 356 -13.32 18.14 15.66
N GLN A 357 -14.58 18.10 15.20
CA GLN A 357 -14.90 17.58 13.88
C GLN A 357 -14.17 18.34 12.76
N LEU A 358 -14.11 19.67 12.82
CA LEU A 358 -13.38 20.50 11.87
C LEU A 358 -11.88 20.18 11.85
N GLY A 359 -11.27 20.04 13.03
CA GLY A 359 -9.86 19.66 13.15
C GLY A 359 -9.58 18.28 12.55
N ILE A 360 -10.37 17.26 12.90
CA ILE A 360 -10.20 15.90 12.37
C ILE A 360 -10.46 15.89 10.86
N ALA A 361 -11.50 16.58 10.38
CA ALA A 361 -11.85 16.64 8.96
C ALA A 361 -10.79 17.35 8.11
N PHE A 362 -10.17 18.41 8.63
CA PHE A 362 -9.00 19.05 8.01
C PHE A 362 -7.84 18.06 7.93
N LEU A 363 -7.53 17.37 9.04
CA LEU A 363 -6.41 16.42 9.08
C LEU A 363 -6.63 15.21 8.16
N TRP A 364 -7.87 14.83 7.84
CA TRP A 364 -8.17 13.82 6.80
C TRP A 364 -7.65 14.22 5.41
N GLY A 365 -7.41 15.51 5.17
CA GLY A 365 -6.78 16.01 3.95
C GLY A 365 -5.46 15.32 3.63
N TYR A 366 -4.60 15.07 4.63
CA TYR A 366 -3.35 14.32 4.43
C TYR A 366 -3.58 12.90 3.90
N ALA A 367 -4.54 12.18 4.50
CA ALA A 367 -4.88 10.82 4.08
C ALA A 367 -5.48 10.80 2.67
N PHE A 368 -6.38 11.73 2.35
CA PHE A 368 -6.99 11.82 1.02
C PHE A 368 -5.99 12.19 -0.07
N ILE A 369 -5.07 13.13 0.21
CA ILE A 369 -3.95 13.43 -0.69
C ILE A 369 -3.14 12.18 -0.94
N HIS A 370 -2.77 11.46 0.12
CA HIS A 370 -2.03 10.22 0.02
C HIS A 370 -2.77 9.17 -0.85
N TYR A 371 -4.04 8.89 -0.56
CA TYR A 371 -4.86 7.95 -1.32
C TYR A 371 -4.97 8.32 -2.79
N TYR A 372 -5.21 9.61 -3.05
CA TYR A 372 -5.38 10.13 -4.39
C TYR A 372 -4.08 10.05 -5.18
N LEU A 373 -2.96 10.53 -4.63
CA LEU A 373 -1.68 10.56 -5.33
C LEU A 373 -1.16 9.14 -5.58
N ASP A 374 -1.24 8.23 -4.61
CA ASP A 374 -0.82 6.83 -4.79
C ASP A 374 -1.59 6.12 -5.90
N SER A 375 -2.87 6.47 -6.08
CA SER A 375 -3.66 5.93 -7.19
C SER A 375 -3.14 6.34 -8.58
N LYS A 376 -2.24 7.33 -8.66
CA LYS A 376 -1.72 7.92 -9.90
C LYS A 376 -0.23 7.64 -10.10
N ILE A 377 0.60 7.80 -9.07
CA ILE A 377 2.07 7.80 -9.18
C ILE A 377 2.68 6.39 -9.32
N TRP A 378 1.94 5.33 -9.00
CA TRP A 378 2.40 3.94 -9.14
C TRP A 378 1.91 3.25 -10.42
N ARG A 379 1.13 3.95 -11.25
CA ARG A 379 0.64 3.37 -12.51
C ARG A 379 1.77 3.38 -13.54
N VAL A 380 2.27 2.19 -13.90
CA VAL A 380 3.28 2.00 -14.96
C VAL A 380 2.93 2.76 -16.26
N ARG A 381 1.64 2.78 -16.67
CA ARG A 381 1.19 3.51 -17.87
C ARG A 381 1.38 5.04 -17.76
N ARG A 382 1.39 5.60 -16.56
CA ARG A 382 1.49 7.04 -16.29
C ARG A 382 2.86 7.46 -15.74
N ASP A 383 3.75 6.49 -15.53
CA ASP A 383 5.10 6.71 -15.04
C ASP A 383 6.05 5.69 -15.68
N PRO A 384 6.63 6.03 -16.85
CA PRO A 384 7.60 5.17 -17.53
C PRO A 384 8.85 4.88 -16.68
N ALA A 385 9.20 5.75 -15.71
CA ALA A 385 10.33 5.51 -14.82
C ALA A 385 10.05 4.34 -13.87
N VAL A 386 8.80 4.18 -13.41
CA VAL A 386 8.38 2.99 -12.64
C VAL A 386 8.45 1.72 -13.48
N GLY A 387 8.00 1.78 -14.75
CA GLY A 387 8.14 0.65 -15.68
C GLY A 387 9.59 0.24 -15.90
N LYS A 388 10.47 1.22 -16.16
CA LYS A 388 11.92 1.01 -16.34
C LYS A 388 12.59 0.47 -15.07
N ALA A 389 12.27 1.01 -13.89
CA ALA A 389 12.83 0.54 -12.63
C ALA A 389 12.42 -0.90 -12.32
N LEU A 390 11.17 -1.25 -12.65
CA LEU A 390 10.61 -2.58 -12.47
C LEU A 390 10.89 -3.51 -13.64
N ASN A 391 11.67 -3.16 -14.67
CA ASN A 391 11.86 -4.00 -15.87
C ASN A 391 10.51 -4.55 -16.42
N ILE A 392 9.51 -3.67 -16.54
CA ILE A 392 8.20 -3.97 -17.12
C ILE A 392 8.10 -3.13 -18.41
N SER A 393 8.00 -3.81 -19.55
CA SER A 393 7.72 -3.20 -20.86
C SER A 393 6.26 -2.79 -21.01
#